data_AF-C7D686-F1
#
_entry.id   AF-C7D686-F1
#
_cell.length_a   1.000
_cell.length_b   1.000
_cell.length_c   1.000
_cell.angle_alpha   90.00
_cell.angle_beta   90.00
_cell.angle_gamma   90.00
#
_symmetry.space_group_name_H-M   'P 1'
#
loop_
_entity.id
_entity.type
_entity.pdbx_description
1 polymer ?
#
loop_
_entity_poly.entity_id
_entity_poly.type
_entity_poly.pdbx_seq_one_letter_code
_entity_poly.pdbx_strand_id
1 'polypeptide(L)'
;MTKPSPFRYFKTSPEIIRLAVMMYVRFPLSLRNVEDLLHERGIVISHETVRFWWNRFGPIFAAEIRKKGIQRKHAHSNWQWHLDEVFCENKWRDSLPLACGRS
;
A
#
# COMPACT_ATOMS: atom_id res chain seq x y z
N MET A 1 -30.39 2.99 1.76
CA MET A 1 -29.77 2.74 0.45
C MET A 1 -28.63 1.75 0.59
N THR A 2 -28.83 0.51 0.14
CA THR A 2 -27.76 -0.48 -0.01
C THR A 2 -26.82 0.00 -1.11
N LYS A 3 -25.54 0.22 -0.80
CA LYS A 3 -24.56 0.62 -1.81
C LYS A 3 -24.43 -0.51 -2.84
N PRO A 4 -24.47 -0.24 -4.15
CA PRO A 4 -24.29 -1.28 -5.15
C PRO A 4 -22.93 -1.95 -4.96
N SER A 5 -22.89 -3.29 -5.02
CA SER A 5 -21.65 -4.03 -4.85
C SER A 5 -20.67 -3.65 -5.97
N PRO A 6 -19.43 -3.21 -5.65
CA PRO A 6 -18.48 -2.73 -6.65
C PRO A 6 -17.96 -3.85 -7.58
N PHE A 7 -18.35 -5.09 -7.30
CA PHE A 7 -17.96 -6.30 -8.03
C PHE A 7 -19.03 -6.82 -9.00
N ARG A 8 -20.18 -6.14 -9.14
CA ARG A 8 -21.37 -6.64 -9.86
C ARG A 8 -21.15 -7.00 -11.34
N TYR A 9 -20.06 -6.53 -11.96
CA TYR A 9 -19.75 -6.74 -13.38
C TYR A 9 -18.55 -7.67 -13.63
N PHE A 10 -17.95 -8.24 -12.59
CA PHE A 10 -16.77 -9.09 -12.73
C PHE A 10 -17.18 -10.57 -12.82
N LYS A 11 -16.63 -11.28 -13.80
CA LYS A 11 -16.76 -12.74 -13.92
C LYS A 11 -15.91 -13.49 -12.88
N THR A 12 -14.89 -12.82 -12.34
CA THR A 12 -14.04 -13.34 -11.26
C THR A 12 -14.70 -13.13 -9.91
N SER A 13 -14.55 -14.12 -9.02
CA SER A 13 -15.07 -14.01 -7.65
C SER A 13 -14.49 -12.77 -6.96
N PRO A 14 -15.32 -11.95 -6.28
CA PRO A 14 -14.87 -10.80 -5.49
C PRO A 14 -13.75 -11.14 -4.50
N GLU A 15 -13.73 -12.38 -4.01
CA GLU A 15 -12.73 -12.89 -3.07
C GLU A 15 -11.34 -12.97 -3.70
N ILE A 16 -11.27 -13.39 -4.97
CA ILE A 16 -10.01 -13.46 -5.73
C ILE A 16 -9.46 -12.06 -5.99
N ILE A 17 -10.34 -11.13 -6.36
CA ILE A 17 -9.97 -9.72 -6.58
C ILE A 17 -9.43 -9.10 -5.28
N ARG A 18 -10.13 -9.34 -4.17
CA ARG A 18 -9.70 -8.90 -2.83
C ARG A 18 -8.35 -9.47 -2.46
N LEU A 19 -8.14 -10.77 -2.66
CA LEU A 19 -6.90 -11.46 -2.34
C LEU A 19 -5.73 -10.86 -3.13
N ALA A 20 -5.87 -10.72 -4.45
CA ALA A 20 -4.82 -10.20 -5.33
C ALA A 20 -4.43 -8.76 -4.95
N VAL A 21 -5.42 -7.89 -4.73
CA VAL A 21 -5.16 -6.49 -4.34
C VAL A 21 -4.56 -6.42 -2.93
N MET A 22 -5.02 -7.24 -2.00
CA MET A 22 -4.47 -7.28 -0.64
C MET A 22 -3.02 -7.80 -0.60
N MET A 23 -2.68 -8.79 -1.40
CA MET A 23 -1.30 -9.27 -1.53
C MET A 23 -0.37 -8.16 -2.02
N TYR A 24 -0.81 -7.40 -3.02
CA TYR A 24 -0.05 -6.26 -3.55
C TYR A 24 0.10 -5.10 -2.56
N VAL A 25 -0.93 -4.81 -1.75
CA VAL A 25 -0.88 -3.72 -0.75
C VAL A 25 -0.08 -4.11 0.48
N ARG A 26 -0.21 -5.35 0.94
CA ARG A 26 0.33 -5.79 2.23
C ARG A 26 1.79 -6.21 2.14
N PHE A 27 2.23 -6.66 0.98
CA PHE A 27 3.60 -7.08 0.73
C PHE A 27 4.16 -6.28 -0.45
N PRO A 28 5.44 -5.84 -0.40
CA PRO A 28 6.09 -5.16 -1.51
C PRO A 28 6.46 -6.17 -2.62
N LEU A 29 5.47 -6.89 -3.14
CA LEU A 29 5.63 -7.91 -4.18
C LEU A 29 5.54 -7.28 -5.57
N SER A 30 6.32 -7.82 -6.50
CA SER A 30 6.16 -7.51 -7.92
C SER A 30 4.82 -8.07 -8.43
N LEU A 31 4.24 -7.45 -9.46
CA LEU A 31 3.00 -7.95 -10.05
C LEU A 31 3.12 -9.38 -10.61
N ARG A 32 4.32 -9.78 -11.06
CA ARG A 32 4.61 -11.14 -11.54
C ARG A 32 4.58 -12.14 -10.39
N ASN A 33 5.15 -11.80 -9.25
CA ASN A 33 5.10 -12.67 -8.08
C ASN A 33 3.65 -12.89 -7.61
N VAL A 34 2.79 -11.88 -7.74
CA VAL A 34 1.36 -12.01 -7.41
C VAL A 34 0.65 -12.92 -8.43
N GLU A 35 0.98 -12.83 -9.70
CA GLU A 35 0.51 -13.74 -10.75
C GLU A 35 0.94 -15.19 -10.45
N ASP A 36 2.21 -15.44 -10.12
CA ASP A 36 2.73 -16.76 -9.78
C ASP A 36 2.01 -17.37 -8.56
N LEU A 37 1.81 -16.58 -7.50
CA LEU A 37 1.08 -17.01 -6.29
C LEU A 37 -0.40 -17.32 -6.55
N LEU A 38 -1.02 -16.64 -7.50
CA LEU A 38 -2.38 -16.95 -7.93
C LEU A 38 -2.39 -18.22 -8.79
N HIS A 39 -1.37 -18.41 -9.62
CA HIS A 39 -1.18 -19.60 -10.44
C HIS A 39 -0.99 -20.86 -9.60
N GLU A 40 -0.20 -20.80 -8.52
CA GLU A 40 -0.05 -21.90 -7.56
C GLU A 40 -1.38 -22.33 -6.93
N ARG A 41 -2.34 -21.40 -6.82
CA ARG A 41 -3.70 -21.67 -6.32
C ARG A 41 -4.67 -22.16 -7.40
N GLY A 42 -4.17 -22.41 -8.61
CA GLY A 42 -4.97 -22.82 -9.77
C GLY A 42 -5.74 -21.68 -10.43
N ILE A 43 -5.39 -20.42 -10.13
CA ILE A 43 -6.08 -19.24 -10.65
C ILE A 43 -5.21 -18.61 -11.75
N VAL A 44 -5.57 -18.85 -13.01
CA VAL A 44 -4.86 -18.31 -14.18
C VAL A 44 -5.28 -16.86 -14.43
N ILE A 45 -4.46 -15.91 -13.98
CA ILE A 45 -4.68 -14.46 -14.13
C ILE A 45 -3.37 -13.80 -14.52
N SER A 46 -3.40 -12.94 -15.54
CA SER A 46 -2.25 -12.11 -15.91
C SER A 46 -1.98 -10.97 -14.93
N HIS A 47 -0.71 -10.61 -14.73
CA HIS A 47 -0.32 -9.45 -13.94
C HIS A 47 -0.97 -8.13 -14.40
N GLU A 48 -1.35 -7.99 -15.68
CA GLU A 48 -2.10 -6.84 -16.20
C GLU A 48 -3.49 -6.73 -15.57
N THR A 49 -4.14 -7.86 -15.34
CA THR A 49 -5.45 -7.92 -14.67
C THR A 49 -5.32 -7.47 -13.22
N VAL A 50 -4.26 -7.88 -12.54
CA VAL A 50 -3.93 -7.43 -11.18
C VAL A 50 -3.70 -5.91 -11.15
N ARG A 51 -2.98 -5.37 -12.14
CA ARG A 51 -2.77 -3.92 -12.28
C ARG A 51 -4.08 -3.17 -12.53
N PHE A 52 -4.98 -3.72 -13.35
CA PHE A 52 -6.30 -3.13 -13.58
C PHE A 52 -7.14 -3.12 -12.30
N TRP A 53 -7.15 -4.21 -11.52
CA TRP A 53 -7.84 -4.27 -10.24
C TRP A 53 -7.25 -3.30 -9.21
N TRP A 54 -5.93 -3.17 -9.15
CA TRP A 54 -5.26 -2.17 -8.32
C TRP A 54 -5.71 -0.75 -8.67
N ASN A 55 -5.68 -0.37 -9.94
CA ASN A 55 -6.07 0.97 -10.36
C ASN A 55 -7.54 1.28 -10.06
N ARG A 56 -8.43 0.29 -10.17
CA ARG A 56 -9.87 0.48 -9.97
C ARG A 56 -10.28 0.41 -8.50
N PHE A 57 -9.74 -0.54 -7.75
CA PHE A 57 -10.15 -0.81 -6.37
C PHE A 57 -9.17 -0.29 -5.32
N GLY A 58 -7.95 0.11 -5.71
CA GLY A 58 -6.92 0.63 -4.83
C GLY A 58 -7.43 1.72 -3.87
N PRO A 59 -8.15 2.76 -4.35
CA PRO A 59 -8.70 3.79 -3.47
C PRO A 59 -9.72 3.25 -2.44
N ILE A 60 -10.53 2.27 -2.85
CA ILE A 60 -11.56 1.65 -2.02
C ILE A 60 -10.91 0.81 -0.92
N PHE A 61 -9.94 -0.04 -1.29
CA PHE A 61 -9.20 -0.86 -0.32
C PHE A 61 -8.31 -0.03 0.58
N ALA A 62 -7.60 0.98 0.06
CA ALA A 62 -6.78 1.87 0.86
C ALA A 62 -7.63 2.67 1.87
N ALA A 63 -8.84 3.10 1.50
CA ALA A 63 -9.78 3.72 2.44
C ALA A 63 -10.25 2.72 3.51
N GLU A 64 -10.53 1.48 3.14
CA GLU A 64 -10.99 0.45 4.07
C GLU A 64 -9.89 0.00 5.05
N ILE A 65 -8.66 -0.16 4.57
CA ILE A 65 -7.48 -0.49 5.39
C ILE A 65 -7.18 0.66 6.36
N ARG A 66 -7.19 1.91 5.89
CA ARG A 66 -7.03 3.08 6.77
C ARG A 66 -8.12 3.15 7.82
N LYS A 67 -9.38 2.96 7.43
CA LYS A 67 -10.52 2.96 8.38
C LYS A 67 -10.38 1.85 9.43
N LYS A 68 -10.02 0.63 9.04
CA LYS A 68 -9.75 -0.49 9.96
C LYS A 68 -8.54 -0.22 10.86
N GLY A 69 -7.50 0.42 10.34
CA GLY A 69 -6.32 0.83 11.11
C GLY A 69 -6.68 1.89 12.17
N ILE A 70 -7.42 2.92 11.78
CA ILE A 70 -7.90 3.99 12.66
C ILE A 70 -8.84 3.43 13.73
N GLN A 71 -9.79 2.57 13.37
CA GLN A 71 -10.68 1.90 14.33
C GLN A 71 -9.91 1.04 15.34
N ARG A 72 -8.89 0.28 14.91
CA ARG A 72 -8.03 -0.47 15.82
C ARG A 72 -7.21 0.45 16.73
N LYS A 73 -6.71 1.58 16.22
CA LYS A 73 -6.02 2.59 17.03
C LYS A 73 -6.94 3.24 18.07
N HIS A 74 -8.19 3.54 17.73
CA HIS A 74 -9.17 4.07 18.67
C HIS A 74 -9.66 3.02 19.68
N ALA A 75 -9.71 1.73 19.31
CA ALA A 75 -9.99 0.65 20.25
C ALA A 75 -8.81 0.40 21.22
N HIS A 76 -7.58 0.72 20.80
CA HIS A 76 -6.35 0.68 21.61
C HIS A 76 -5.95 2.06 22.15
N SER A 77 -6.89 2.98 22.38
CA SER A 77 -6.62 4.38 22.75
C SER A 77 -5.93 4.61 24.10
N ASN A 78 -5.46 3.56 24.79
CA ASN A 78 -4.57 3.68 25.95
C ASN A 78 -3.08 3.58 25.58
N TRP A 79 -2.72 3.44 24.30
CA TRP A 79 -1.33 3.50 23.86
C TRP A 79 -1.03 4.81 23.12
N GLN A 80 -0.36 5.71 23.84
CA GLN A 80 0.37 6.85 23.29
C GLN A 80 1.36 6.36 22.24
N TRP A 81 1.13 6.76 20.99
CA TRP A 81 2.08 6.55 19.90
C TRP A 81 3.22 7.54 20.09
N HIS A 82 4.37 7.09 20.60
CA HIS A 82 5.61 7.82 20.49
C HIS A 82 6.12 7.63 19.06
N LEU A 83 6.04 8.71 18.26
CA LEU A 83 6.70 8.77 16.97
C LEU A 83 8.17 9.11 17.27
N ASP A 84 9.05 8.10 17.27
CA ASP A 84 10.49 8.35 17.35
C ASP A 84 10.93 8.95 16.00
N GLU A 85 10.87 10.27 15.90
CA GLU A 85 11.57 11.01 14.86
C GLU A 85 13.07 10.87 15.08
N VAL A 86 13.68 9.85 14.47
CA VAL A 86 15.14 9.80 14.29
C VAL A 86 15.50 10.77 13.17
N PHE A 87 15.90 11.97 13.56
CA PHE A 87 16.48 12.97 12.66
C PHE A 87 17.81 12.41 12.14
N CYS A 88 17.84 11.91 10.90
CA CYS A 88 19.11 11.58 10.24
C CYS A 88 19.76 12.89 9.80
N GLU A 89 20.57 13.46 10.69
CA GLU A 89 21.47 14.57 10.36
C GLU A 89 22.50 14.08 9.32
N ASN A 90 22.27 14.47 8.08
CA ASN A 90 23.18 14.33 6.96
C ASN A 90 24.38 15.26 7.18
N LYS A 91 25.33 14.78 7.98
CA LYS A 91 26.63 15.39 8.18
C LYS A 91 27.50 15.18 6.94
N TRP A 92 27.24 15.95 5.88
CA TRP A 92 28.23 16.17 4.82
C TRP A 92 29.35 17.02 5.41
N ARG A 93 30.33 16.32 5.98
CA ARG A 93 31.55 16.89 6.55
C ARG A 93 32.36 17.56 5.43
N ASP A 94 32.54 18.86 5.61
CA ASP A 94 33.72 19.67 5.33
C ASP A 94 34.68 19.22 4.23
N SER A 95 34.78 20.05 3.19
CA SER A 95 36.01 20.22 2.41
C SER A 95 36.13 21.68 1.96
N LEU A 96 36.77 22.48 2.82
CA LEU A 96 37.73 23.55 2.48
C LEU A 96 37.20 24.93 2.01
N PRO A 97 38.00 26.01 2.20
CA PRO A 97 37.66 27.05 3.15
C PRO A 97 37.59 28.46 2.53
N LEU A 98 37.09 29.40 3.33
CA LEU A 98 37.48 30.82 3.40
C LEU A 98 37.84 31.52 2.07
N ALA A 99 36.90 32.32 1.56
CA ALA A 99 37.25 33.56 0.89
C ALA A 99 36.25 34.65 1.29
N CYS A 100 36.74 35.52 2.16
CA CYS A 100 36.18 36.83 2.45
C CYS A 100 36.17 37.67 1.15
N GLY A 101 35.09 38.39 0.87
CA GLY A 101 35.00 39.23 -0.33
C GLY A 101 33.74 40.06 -0.37
N ARG A 102 33.64 41.05 0.53
CA ARG A 102 32.78 42.22 0.31
C ARG A 102 33.25 42.95 -0.95
N SER A 103 32.32 43.34 -1.78
CA SER A 103 32.40 44.50 -2.67
C SER A 103 31.06 45.21 -2.57
#